data_AF-A0A8J7E118-F1
#
_entry.id   AF-A0A8J7E118-F1
#
_cell.length_a   1.000
_cell.length_b   1.000
_cell.length_c   1.000
_cell.angle_alpha   90.00
_cell.angle_beta   90.00
_cell.angle_gamma   90.00
#
_symmetry.space_group_name_H-M   'P 1'
#
loop_
_entity.id
_entity.type
_entity.pdbx_description
1 polymer ?
#
loop_
_entity_poly.entity_id
_entity_poly.type
_entity_poly.pdbx_seq_one_letter_code
_entity_poly.pdbx_strand_id
1 'polypeptide(L)'
;MALTIERPLVLALDNFDRLFEYPLICNDFCHLLRGWYETAKQGDRVGNLWKQLRLIVVHSTEVYPNLDTNHSPFNVGSAIELPEFTPEQIERVAQHYQIDPETQLGAQGLSPLIERVGGHPHLIQQALERLHQQPITLAQLLETAPTEQGLYANYLRSHLWTLQHNPKLETAYRQAVNSPEPILFDSEVAFKLRSMGLVRFQGNDCVPSCELYRQYFSARLGA
;
A
#
# COMPACT_ATOMS: atom_id res chain seq x y z
N MET A 1 3.67 37.45 -27.69
CA MET A 1 4.25 37.41 -26.33
C MET A 1 4.54 35.96 -26.00
N ALA A 2 5.80 35.62 -25.69
CA ALA A 2 6.11 34.28 -25.18
C ALA A 2 5.60 34.20 -23.73
N LEU A 3 4.75 33.24 -23.43
CA LEU A 3 4.41 32.86 -22.06
C LEU A 3 5.66 32.24 -21.46
N THR A 4 6.48 33.06 -20.80
CA THR A 4 7.64 32.57 -20.06
C THR A 4 7.17 32.18 -18.67
N ILE A 5 7.14 30.88 -18.40
CA ILE A 5 6.89 30.37 -17.04
C ILE A 5 8.25 30.35 -16.33
N GLU A 6 8.41 31.16 -15.29
CA GLU A 6 9.69 31.29 -14.56
C GLU A 6 10.02 30.08 -13.66
N ARG A 7 9.00 29.30 -13.30
CA ARG A 7 9.13 28.13 -12.41
C ARG A 7 8.32 26.95 -12.94
N PRO A 8 8.83 25.72 -12.88
CA PRO A 8 8.07 24.55 -13.30
C PRO A 8 6.71 24.45 -12.58
N LEU A 9 5.66 24.18 -13.34
CA LEU A 9 4.34 23.82 -12.83
C LEU A 9 4.35 22.33 -12.46
N VAL A 10 3.87 22.00 -11.27
CA VAL A 10 3.70 20.60 -10.83
C VAL A 10 2.22 20.27 -10.84
N LEU A 11 1.85 19.18 -11.54
CA LEU A 11 0.53 18.58 -11.49
C LEU A 11 0.63 17.22 -10.78
N ALA A 12 0.03 17.13 -9.60
CA ALA A 12 -0.08 15.89 -8.84
C ALA A 12 -1.48 15.29 -9.02
N LEU A 13 -1.52 14.04 -9.44
CA LEU A 13 -2.72 13.25 -9.64
C LEU A 13 -2.72 12.15 -8.58
N ASP A 14 -3.57 12.34 -7.56
CA ASP A 14 -3.73 11.36 -6.49
C ASP A 14 -4.83 10.35 -6.82
N ASN A 15 -4.71 9.13 -6.28
CA ASN A 15 -5.62 8.01 -6.51
C ASN A 15 -5.94 7.76 -7.99
N PHE A 16 -4.92 7.79 -8.86
CA PHE A 16 -5.11 7.57 -10.29
C PHE A 16 -5.77 6.21 -10.57
N ASP A 17 -5.52 5.21 -9.73
CA ASP A 17 -6.05 3.86 -9.84
C ASP A 17 -7.59 3.80 -9.91
N ARG A 18 -8.31 4.82 -9.42
CA ARG A 18 -9.77 4.92 -9.60
C ARG A 18 -10.20 4.97 -11.06
N LEU A 19 -9.34 5.43 -11.96
CA LEU A 19 -9.62 5.45 -13.39
C LEU A 19 -9.67 4.03 -13.98
N PHE A 20 -9.02 3.04 -13.36
CA PHE A 20 -9.00 1.66 -13.86
C PHE A 20 -10.38 1.02 -13.97
N GLU A 21 -11.36 1.49 -13.19
CA GLU A 21 -12.77 1.08 -13.28
C GLU A 21 -13.46 1.57 -14.56
N TYR A 22 -12.86 2.54 -15.27
CA TYR A 22 -13.43 3.18 -16.47
C TYR A 22 -12.46 3.05 -17.65
N PRO A 23 -12.38 1.87 -18.32
CA PRO A 23 -11.32 1.57 -19.28
C PRO A 23 -11.20 2.58 -20.43
N LEU A 24 -12.32 3.10 -20.95
CA LEU A 24 -12.32 4.10 -22.01
C LEU A 24 -11.66 5.41 -21.56
N ILE A 25 -12.06 5.91 -20.38
CA ILE A 25 -11.51 7.15 -19.81
C ILE A 25 -10.05 6.93 -19.40
N CYS A 26 -9.74 5.80 -18.76
CA CYS A 26 -8.39 5.47 -18.34
C CYS A 26 -7.42 5.45 -19.52
N ASN A 27 -7.81 4.84 -20.64
CA ASN A 27 -6.94 4.73 -21.79
C ASN A 27 -6.63 6.11 -22.39
N ASP A 28 -7.66 6.90 -22.68
CA ASP A 28 -7.50 8.25 -23.23
C ASP A 28 -6.67 9.15 -22.29
N PHE A 29 -6.87 9.02 -20.97
CA PHE A 29 -6.14 9.79 -19.99
C PHE A 29 -4.67 9.35 -19.87
N CYS A 30 -4.38 8.04 -19.92
CA CYS A 30 -3.02 7.50 -20.02
C CYS A 30 -2.30 8.06 -21.26
N HIS A 31 -2.97 8.03 -22.43
CA HIS A 31 -2.45 8.60 -23.67
C HIS A 31 -2.13 10.09 -23.54
N LEU A 32 -3.01 10.86 -22.88
CA LEU A 32 -2.81 12.28 -22.64
C LEU A 32 -1.54 12.55 -21.81
N LEU A 33 -1.41 11.88 -20.66
CA LEU A 33 -0.24 12.03 -19.79
C LEU A 33 1.04 11.59 -20.50
N ARG A 34 0.98 10.49 -21.26
CA ARG A 34 2.11 10.01 -22.05
C ARG A 34 2.50 11.01 -23.13
N GLY A 35 1.53 11.58 -23.82
CA GLY A 35 1.73 12.60 -24.84
C GLY A 35 2.44 13.84 -24.30
N TRP A 36 2.03 14.32 -23.12
CA TRP A 36 2.70 15.44 -22.44
C TRP A 36 4.15 15.12 -22.10
N TYR A 37 4.40 13.93 -21.54
CA TYR A 37 5.74 13.46 -21.20
C TYR A 37 6.65 13.33 -22.43
N GLU A 38 6.17 12.73 -23.52
CA GLU A 38 6.97 12.59 -24.75
C GLU A 38 7.21 13.93 -25.45
N THR A 39 6.23 14.85 -25.41
CA THR A 39 6.41 16.20 -25.97
C THR A 39 7.53 16.95 -25.24
N ALA A 40 7.65 16.80 -23.92
CA ALA A 40 8.73 17.40 -23.15
C ALA A 40 10.13 16.91 -23.53
N LYS A 41 10.26 15.76 -24.19
CA LYS A 41 11.56 15.27 -24.68
C LYS A 41 12.02 15.95 -25.97
N GLN A 42 11.12 16.64 -26.67
CA GLN A 42 11.46 17.33 -27.91
C GLN A 42 12.46 18.46 -27.63
N GLY A 43 13.45 18.62 -28.52
CA GLY A 43 14.50 19.64 -28.40
C GLY A 43 14.09 21.03 -28.90
N ASP A 44 12.86 21.19 -29.36
CA ASP A 44 12.35 22.41 -29.97
C ASP A 44 11.75 23.38 -28.94
N ARG A 45 11.18 24.48 -29.42
CA ARG A 45 10.57 25.50 -28.56
C ARG A 45 9.39 24.93 -27.75
N VAL A 46 8.60 24.05 -28.35
CA VAL A 46 7.40 23.47 -27.72
C VAL A 46 7.81 22.49 -26.62
N GLY A 47 8.76 21.59 -26.89
CA GLY A 47 9.26 20.65 -25.89
C GLY A 47 9.90 21.34 -24.68
N ASN A 48 10.65 22.43 -24.90
CA ASN A 48 11.20 23.22 -23.80
C ASN A 48 10.15 23.90 -22.92
N LEU A 49 8.97 24.24 -23.46
CA LEU A 49 7.83 24.69 -22.66
C LEU A 49 7.23 23.52 -21.86
N TRP A 50 7.07 22.34 -22.47
CA TRP A 50 6.52 21.16 -21.79
C TRP A 50 7.44 20.61 -20.69
N LYS A 51 8.76 20.82 -20.76
CA LYS A 51 9.68 20.52 -19.63
C LYS A 51 9.36 21.31 -18.36
N GLN A 52 8.63 22.41 -18.46
CA GLN A 52 8.16 23.16 -17.31
C GLN A 52 6.96 22.49 -16.63
N LEU A 53 6.30 21.50 -17.24
CA LEU A 53 5.27 20.71 -16.59
C LEU A 53 5.89 19.44 -15.97
N ARG A 54 5.75 19.29 -14.66
CA ARG A 54 6.15 18.10 -13.90
C ARG A 54 4.91 17.33 -13.48
N LEU A 55 4.83 16.06 -13.83
CA LEU A 55 3.72 15.18 -13.47
C LEU A 55 4.13 14.30 -12.28
N ILE A 56 3.25 14.21 -11.28
CA ILE A 56 3.31 13.23 -10.21
C ILE A 56 2.03 12.42 -10.31
N VAL A 57 2.15 11.10 -10.50
CA VAL A 57 1.01 10.18 -10.56
C VAL A 57 1.12 9.23 -9.39
N VAL A 58 0.17 9.30 -8.46
CA VAL A 58 0.08 8.44 -7.29
C VAL A 58 -1.02 7.43 -7.55
N HIS A 59 -0.72 6.15 -7.37
CA HIS A 59 -1.68 5.07 -7.58
C HIS A 59 -1.42 3.92 -6.62
N SER A 60 -2.50 3.22 -6.24
CA SER A 60 -2.40 1.89 -5.64
C SER A 60 -2.05 0.85 -6.72
N THR A 61 -1.36 -0.21 -6.31
CA THR A 61 -1.16 -1.40 -7.17
C THR A 61 -2.20 -2.49 -6.89
N GLU A 62 -3.05 -2.30 -5.88
CA GLU A 62 -4.05 -3.28 -5.44
C GLU A 62 -4.98 -3.71 -6.57
N VAL A 63 -5.38 -2.79 -7.45
CA VAL A 63 -6.27 -3.03 -8.61
C VAL A 63 -5.54 -2.66 -9.90
N TYR A 64 -4.39 -3.30 -10.17
CA TYR A 64 -3.63 -3.01 -11.40
C TYR A 64 -4.17 -3.79 -12.61
N PRO A 65 -4.71 -3.12 -13.66
CA PRO A 65 -5.19 -3.78 -14.86
C PRO A 65 -4.05 -4.09 -15.84
N ASN A 66 -4.32 -4.90 -16.85
CA ASN A 66 -3.45 -5.03 -18.01
C ASN A 66 -3.52 -3.76 -18.84
N LEU A 67 -2.53 -2.88 -18.67
CA LEU A 67 -2.39 -1.66 -19.46
C LEU A 67 -1.53 -1.91 -20.70
N ASP A 68 -1.88 -1.25 -21.81
CA ASP A 68 -1.02 -1.24 -23.00
C ASP A 68 0.34 -0.63 -22.65
N THR A 69 1.41 -1.40 -22.83
CA THR A 69 2.77 -0.98 -22.53
C THR A 69 3.19 0.24 -23.34
N ASN A 70 2.68 0.43 -24.55
CA ASN A 70 3.06 1.58 -25.37
C ASN A 70 2.42 2.90 -24.92
N HIS A 71 1.36 2.82 -24.11
CA HIS A 71 0.51 3.97 -23.77
C HIS A 71 0.38 4.21 -22.28
N SER A 72 0.81 3.25 -21.46
CA SER A 72 0.89 3.41 -20.01
C SER A 72 1.83 4.57 -19.63
N PRO A 73 1.42 5.47 -18.73
CA PRO A 73 2.30 6.48 -18.15
C PRO A 73 3.21 5.89 -17.07
N PHE A 74 2.98 4.66 -16.62
CA PHE A 74 3.69 4.05 -15.49
C PHE A 74 5.03 3.40 -15.87
N ASN A 75 5.29 3.19 -17.17
CA ASN A 75 6.57 2.68 -17.65
C ASN A 75 7.53 3.79 -18.09
N VAL A 76 7.18 5.05 -17.83
CA VAL A 76 8.01 6.21 -18.09
C VAL A 76 8.18 7.08 -16.87
N GLY A 77 9.25 7.88 -16.88
CA GLY A 77 9.63 8.69 -15.74
C GLY A 77 10.34 7.88 -14.66
N SER A 78 10.26 8.37 -13.43
CA SER A 78 10.89 7.75 -12.25
C SER A 78 9.82 7.21 -11.31
N ALA A 79 9.84 5.91 -11.06
CA ALA A 79 9.00 5.28 -10.06
C ALA A 79 9.60 5.47 -8.66
N ILE A 80 8.74 5.80 -7.67
CA ILE A 80 9.10 5.87 -6.26
C ILE A 80 8.19 4.88 -5.53
N GLU A 81 8.75 3.77 -5.07
CA GLU A 81 8.05 2.84 -4.18
C GLU A 81 8.06 3.42 -2.76
N LEU A 82 6.90 3.39 -2.08
CA LEU A 82 6.78 3.79 -0.69
C LEU A 82 6.82 2.51 0.18
N PRO A 83 7.95 2.21 0.84
CA PRO A 83 8.07 1.01 1.64
C PRO A 83 7.29 1.13 2.96
N GLU A 84 7.18 0.00 3.65
CA GLU A 84 6.79 -0.03 5.06
C GLU A 84 7.74 0.80 5.93
N PHE A 85 7.23 1.24 7.09
CA PHE A 85 8.06 1.92 8.07
C PHE A 85 9.08 0.98 8.70
N THR A 86 10.29 1.47 8.92
CA THR A 86 11.28 0.82 9.78
C THR A 86 10.91 0.99 11.26
N PRO A 87 11.42 0.16 12.18
CA PRO A 87 11.21 0.35 13.61
C PRO A 87 11.54 1.77 14.10
N GLU A 88 12.62 2.37 13.60
CA GLU A 88 13.03 3.73 13.96
C GLU A 88 12.04 4.79 13.43
N GLN A 89 11.46 4.56 12.25
CA GLN A 89 10.41 5.44 11.72
C GLN A 89 9.14 5.31 12.55
N ILE A 90 8.76 4.11 12.97
CA ILE A 90 7.59 3.86 13.84
C ILE A 90 7.76 4.58 15.18
N GLU A 91 8.94 4.50 15.80
CA GLU A 91 9.25 5.23 17.04
C GLU A 91 9.13 6.75 16.83
N ARG A 92 9.67 7.29 15.73
CA ARG A 92 9.56 8.71 15.40
C ARG A 92 8.12 9.15 15.19
N VAL A 93 7.30 8.33 14.52
CA VAL A 93 5.86 8.62 14.37
C VAL A 93 5.20 8.61 15.75
N ALA A 94 5.48 7.61 16.59
CA ALA A 94 4.90 7.49 17.93
C ALA A 94 5.23 8.67 18.85
N GLN A 95 6.40 9.32 18.71
CA GLN A 95 6.76 10.53 19.47
C GLN A 95 5.79 11.70 19.26
N HIS A 96 5.06 11.73 18.13
CA HIS A 96 4.04 12.75 17.88
C HIS A 96 2.71 12.47 18.58
N TYR A 97 2.54 11.27 19.13
CA TYR A 97 1.39 10.87 19.91
C TYR A 97 1.74 10.96 21.39
N GLN A 98 0.84 11.53 22.20
CA GLN A 98 1.04 11.67 23.65
C GLN A 98 0.72 10.33 24.36
N ILE A 99 1.42 9.26 23.96
CA ILE A 99 1.27 7.91 24.53
C ILE A 99 2.24 7.79 25.69
N ASP A 100 1.73 7.37 26.85
CA ASP A 100 2.55 7.15 28.04
C ASP A 100 3.34 5.83 27.90
N PRO A 101 4.68 5.87 27.85
CA PRO A 101 5.49 4.66 27.68
C PRO A 101 5.35 3.68 28.85
N GLU A 102 5.21 4.16 30.09
CA GLU A 102 5.16 3.31 31.27
C GLU A 102 3.80 2.62 31.41
N THR A 103 2.71 3.38 31.24
CA THR A 103 1.36 2.86 31.50
C THR A 103 0.71 2.22 30.28
N GLN A 104 1.01 2.68 29.05
CA GLN A 104 0.34 2.18 27.85
C GLN A 104 1.17 1.21 27.03
N LEU A 105 2.50 1.38 26.95
CA LEU A 105 3.36 0.51 26.13
C LEU A 105 4.00 -0.64 26.94
N GLY A 106 4.33 -0.37 28.21
CA GLY A 106 5.02 -1.32 29.07
C GLY A 106 6.49 -1.54 28.66
N ALA A 107 7.15 -2.51 29.29
CA ALA A 107 8.60 -2.69 29.18
C ALA A 107 9.12 -3.03 27.77
N GLN A 108 8.28 -3.58 26.89
CA GLN A 108 8.64 -3.93 25.51
C GLN A 108 8.40 -2.79 24.51
N GLY A 109 7.85 -1.65 24.96
CA GLY A 109 7.61 -0.50 24.09
C GLY A 109 6.68 -0.84 22.91
N LEU A 110 7.12 -0.48 21.69
CA LEU A 110 6.35 -0.71 20.46
C LEU A 110 6.66 -2.06 19.78
N SER A 111 7.62 -2.84 20.27
CA SER A 111 8.00 -4.12 19.65
C SER A 111 6.81 -5.06 19.43
N PRO A 112 5.87 -5.25 20.37
CA PRO A 112 4.70 -6.10 20.15
C PRO A 112 3.79 -5.60 19.02
N LEU A 113 3.70 -4.27 18.82
CA LEU A 113 2.95 -3.69 17.71
C LEU A 113 3.62 -4.01 16.38
N ILE A 114 4.94 -3.79 16.30
CA ILE A 114 5.74 -4.04 15.09
C ILE A 114 5.69 -5.52 14.71
N GLU A 115 5.83 -6.42 15.68
CA GLU A 115 5.68 -7.86 15.44
C GLU A 115 4.28 -8.21 14.94
N ARG A 116 3.25 -7.55 15.49
CA ARG A 116 1.86 -7.83 15.12
C ARG A 116 1.50 -7.34 13.74
N VAL A 117 1.84 -6.10 13.37
CA VAL A 117 1.34 -5.45 12.14
C VAL A 117 2.42 -5.14 11.11
N GLY A 118 3.68 -5.47 11.39
CA GLY A 118 4.82 -5.11 10.56
C GLY A 118 5.07 -3.60 10.57
N GLY A 119 5.55 -3.07 9.46
CA GLY A 119 5.74 -1.63 9.27
C GLY A 119 4.60 -0.95 8.50
N HIS A 120 3.42 -1.58 8.38
CA HIS A 120 2.34 -1.07 7.55
C HIS A 120 1.84 0.31 8.04
N PRO A 121 2.07 1.42 7.29
CA PRO A 121 1.86 2.78 7.80
C PRO A 121 0.44 3.04 8.34
N HIS A 122 -0.59 2.59 7.61
CA HIS A 122 -1.99 2.75 8.01
C HIS A 122 -2.37 1.96 9.28
N LEU A 123 -1.81 0.76 9.50
CA LEU A 123 -2.13 -0.04 10.69
C LEU A 123 -1.42 0.53 11.92
N ILE A 124 -0.14 0.90 11.76
CA ILE A 124 0.64 1.60 12.80
C ILE A 124 -0.06 2.89 13.21
N GLN A 125 -0.45 3.72 12.25
CA GLN A 125 -1.13 4.98 12.55
C GLN A 125 -2.44 4.77 13.32
N GLN A 126 -3.29 3.82 12.89
CA GLN A 126 -4.52 3.49 13.61
C GLN A 126 -4.27 3.05 15.05
N ALA A 127 -3.25 2.23 15.30
CA ALA A 127 -2.90 1.81 16.66
C ALA A 127 -2.45 2.99 17.52
N LEU A 128 -1.56 3.84 17.00
CA LEU A 128 -1.04 5.00 17.71
C LEU A 128 -2.15 6.03 17.99
N GLU A 129 -3.02 6.30 17.01
CA GLU A 129 -4.20 7.15 17.19
C GLU A 129 -5.12 6.61 18.27
N ARG A 130 -5.37 5.29 18.28
CA ARG A 130 -6.23 4.65 19.28
C ARG A 130 -5.62 4.75 20.70
N LEU A 131 -4.33 4.49 20.84
CA LEU A 131 -3.61 4.62 22.11
C LEU A 131 -3.60 6.06 22.62
N HIS A 132 -3.48 7.03 21.72
CA HIS A 132 -3.53 8.44 22.09
C HIS A 132 -4.93 8.90 22.55
N GLN A 133 -5.98 8.40 21.90
CA GLN A 133 -7.36 8.85 22.16
C GLN A 133 -8.04 8.14 23.33
N GLN A 134 -7.57 6.95 23.72
CA GLN A 134 -8.23 6.12 24.72
C GLN A 134 -7.25 5.66 25.80
N PRO A 135 -7.69 5.56 27.07
CA PRO A 135 -6.87 5.06 28.16
C PRO A 135 -6.80 3.52 28.13
N ILE A 136 -6.27 2.97 27.04
CA ILE A 136 -6.04 1.53 26.85
C ILE A 136 -4.55 1.26 26.71
N THR A 137 -4.15 0.03 27.04
CA THR A 137 -2.78 -0.44 26.84
C THR A 137 -2.60 -1.07 25.47
N LEU A 138 -1.35 -1.11 24.98
CA LEU A 138 -0.99 -1.80 23.75
C LEU A 138 -1.37 -3.29 23.82
N ALA A 139 -1.18 -3.94 24.97
CA ALA A 139 -1.55 -5.33 25.16
C ALA A 139 -3.05 -5.57 24.93
N GLN A 140 -3.92 -4.73 25.51
CA GLN A 140 -5.37 -4.80 25.31
C GLN A 140 -5.77 -4.56 23.85
N LEU A 141 -5.10 -3.60 23.19
CA LEU A 141 -5.33 -3.32 21.78
C LEU A 141 -4.99 -4.54 20.91
N LEU A 142 -3.86 -5.20 21.16
CA LEU A 142 -3.37 -6.32 20.36
C LEU A 142 -4.14 -7.63 20.63
N GLU A 143 -4.70 -7.80 21.83
CA GLU A 143 -5.55 -8.95 22.18
C GLU A 143 -6.77 -9.06 21.25
N THR A 144 -7.43 -7.92 20.99
CA THR A 144 -8.63 -7.89 20.15
C THR A 144 -8.32 -7.64 18.67
N ALA A 145 -7.09 -7.27 18.31
CA ALA A 145 -6.70 -6.89 16.96
C ALA A 145 -7.13 -7.86 15.83
N PRO A 146 -7.00 -9.20 15.95
CA PRO A 146 -7.41 -10.14 14.90
C PRO A 146 -8.91 -10.52 14.94
N THR A 147 -9.72 -9.84 15.74
CA THR A 147 -11.16 -10.16 15.95
C THR A 147 -12.08 -9.17 15.23
N GLU A 148 -13.37 -9.52 15.11
CA GLU A 148 -14.40 -8.60 14.58
C GLU A 148 -14.70 -7.41 15.50
N GLN A 149 -14.28 -7.48 16.77
CA GLN A 149 -14.37 -6.37 17.73
C GLN A 149 -13.14 -5.45 17.66
N GLY A 150 -12.05 -5.94 17.08
CA GLY A 150 -10.75 -5.27 17.05
C GLY A 150 -10.73 -3.98 16.24
N LEU A 151 -9.70 -3.18 16.50
CA LEU A 151 -9.42 -1.93 15.79
C LEU A 151 -9.41 -2.12 14.27
N TYR A 152 -8.85 -3.23 13.79
CA TYR A 152 -8.62 -3.48 12.37
C TYR A 152 -9.76 -4.25 11.67
N ALA A 153 -10.89 -4.49 12.36
CA ALA A 153 -11.94 -5.38 11.86
C ALA A 153 -12.46 -5.00 10.47
N ASN A 154 -12.75 -3.71 10.24
CA ASN A 154 -13.24 -3.24 8.93
C ASN A 154 -12.18 -3.41 7.82
N TYR A 155 -10.92 -3.09 8.12
CA TYR A 155 -9.81 -3.26 7.18
C TYR A 155 -9.63 -4.73 6.79
N LEU A 156 -9.57 -5.63 7.78
CA LEU A 156 -9.39 -7.06 7.56
C LEU A 156 -10.58 -7.70 6.85
N ARG A 157 -11.80 -7.27 7.18
CA ARG A 157 -13.03 -7.75 6.52
C ARG A 157 -13.09 -7.31 5.05
N SER A 158 -12.61 -6.11 4.72
CA SER A 158 -12.52 -5.66 3.34
C SER A 158 -11.61 -6.57 2.51
N HIS A 159 -10.43 -6.89 3.04
CA HIS A 159 -9.50 -7.84 2.40
C HIS A 159 -10.09 -9.24 2.27
N LEU A 160 -10.76 -9.73 3.32
CA LEU A 160 -11.43 -11.03 3.28
C LEU A 160 -12.50 -11.08 2.18
N TRP A 161 -13.32 -10.03 2.07
CA TRP A 161 -14.31 -9.91 1.03
C TRP A 161 -13.67 -9.97 -0.36
N THR A 162 -12.59 -9.22 -0.59
CA THR A 162 -11.86 -9.23 -1.88
C THR A 162 -11.31 -10.62 -2.21
N LEU A 163 -10.73 -11.32 -1.22
CA LEU A 163 -10.23 -12.69 -1.39
C LEU A 163 -11.37 -13.65 -1.77
N GLN A 164 -12.49 -13.63 -1.05
CA GLN A 164 -13.64 -14.51 -1.30
C GLN A 164 -14.28 -14.31 -2.68
N HIS A 165 -14.12 -13.12 -3.27
CA HIS A 165 -14.59 -12.84 -4.64
C HIS A 165 -13.54 -13.18 -5.71
N ASN A 166 -12.38 -13.71 -5.32
CA ASN A 166 -11.34 -14.18 -6.23
C ASN A 166 -10.76 -15.55 -5.77
N PRO A 167 -11.34 -16.67 -6.23
CA PRO A 167 -10.99 -18.01 -5.75
C PRO A 167 -9.50 -18.38 -5.90
N LYS A 168 -8.82 -17.85 -6.92
CA LYS A 168 -7.39 -18.07 -7.14
C LYS A 168 -6.55 -17.42 -6.03
N LEU A 169 -6.87 -16.17 -5.68
CA LEU A 169 -6.20 -15.45 -4.60
C LEU A 169 -6.56 -16.04 -3.23
N GLU A 170 -7.82 -16.40 -3.02
CA GLU A 170 -8.27 -17.03 -1.78
C GLU A 170 -7.50 -18.31 -1.49
N THR A 171 -7.40 -19.20 -2.48
CA THR A 171 -6.72 -20.49 -2.34
C THR A 171 -5.24 -20.30 -2.03
N ALA A 172 -4.57 -19.41 -2.77
CA ALA A 172 -3.15 -19.12 -2.55
C ALA A 172 -2.90 -18.47 -1.18
N TYR A 173 -3.72 -17.50 -0.79
CA TYR A 173 -3.55 -16.83 0.49
C TYR A 173 -3.85 -17.74 1.67
N ARG A 174 -4.84 -18.63 1.54
CA ARG A 174 -5.10 -19.71 2.50
C ARG A 174 -3.88 -20.58 2.72
N GLN A 175 -3.14 -20.94 1.66
CA GLN A 175 -1.88 -21.67 1.80
C GLN A 175 -0.84 -20.82 2.55
N ALA A 176 -0.66 -19.56 2.17
CA ALA A 176 0.32 -18.66 2.79
C ALA A 176 0.14 -18.51 4.31
N VAL A 177 -1.10 -18.31 4.77
CA VAL A 177 -1.37 -18.07 6.21
C VAL A 177 -1.31 -19.33 7.06
N ASN A 178 -1.50 -20.51 6.45
CA ASN A 178 -1.43 -21.79 7.17
C ASN A 178 -0.06 -22.49 7.06
N SER A 179 0.82 -22.01 6.18
CA SER A 179 2.18 -22.55 6.05
C SER A 179 3.14 -21.89 7.04
N PRO A 180 3.97 -22.68 7.76
CA PRO A 180 5.09 -22.14 8.52
C PRO A 180 6.24 -21.68 7.62
N GLU A 181 6.36 -22.23 6.41
CA GLU A 181 7.42 -21.95 5.45
C GLU A 181 6.94 -21.00 4.32
N PRO A 182 7.85 -20.24 3.68
CA PRO A 182 7.55 -19.47 2.48
C PRO A 182 7.00 -20.36 1.35
N ILE A 183 6.06 -19.82 0.55
CA ILE A 183 5.43 -20.55 -0.55
C ILE A 183 5.66 -19.85 -1.88
N LEU A 184 6.08 -20.61 -2.89
CA LEU A 184 6.13 -20.16 -4.27
C LEU A 184 4.74 -20.17 -4.89
N PHE A 185 4.30 -19.01 -5.39
CA PHE A 185 3.08 -18.87 -6.18
C PHE A 185 3.39 -18.49 -7.62
N ASP A 186 2.41 -18.68 -8.52
CA ASP A 186 2.46 -18.09 -9.85
C ASP A 186 2.68 -16.58 -9.76
N SER A 187 3.49 -16.02 -10.66
CA SER A 187 3.91 -14.61 -10.60
C SER A 187 2.75 -13.62 -10.55
N GLU A 188 1.65 -13.90 -11.26
CA GLU A 188 0.43 -13.08 -11.23
C GLU A 188 -0.22 -13.06 -9.84
N VAL A 189 -0.33 -14.24 -9.20
CA VAL A 189 -0.92 -14.37 -7.86
C VAL A 189 -0.04 -13.73 -6.81
N ALA A 190 1.27 -14.00 -6.86
CA ALA A 190 2.25 -13.43 -5.96
C ALA A 190 2.26 -11.90 -6.04
N PHE A 191 2.29 -11.35 -7.27
CA PHE A 191 2.22 -9.92 -7.51
C PHE A 191 0.93 -9.32 -6.96
N LYS A 192 -0.22 -9.95 -7.23
CA LYS A 192 -1.51 -9.45 -6.76
C LYS A 192 -1.62 -9.46 -5.25
N LEU A 193 -1.24 -10.55 -4.58
CA LEU A 193 -1.24 -10.61 -3.11
C LEU A 193 -0.27 -9.59 -2.49
N ARG A 194 0.91 -9.37 -3.10
CA ARG A 194 1.84 -8.31 -2.66
C ARG A 194 1.24 -6.93 -2.85
N SER A 195 0.56 -6.69 -3.98
CA SER A 195 -0.06 -5.40 -4.30
C SER A 195 -1.21 -5.02 -3.35
N MET A 196 -1.88 -6.04 -2.79
CA MET A 196 -2.86 -5.89 -1.71
C MET A 196 -2.21 -5.67 -0.33
N GLY A 197 -0.88 -5.76 -0.24
CA GLY A 197 -0.12 -5.72 1.02
C GLY A 197 -0.23 -6.97 1.87
N LEU A 198 -0.88 -8.04 1.38
CA LEU A 198 -1.20 -9.25 2.17
C LEU A 198 0.00 -10.20 2.36
N VAL A 199 0.93 -10.21 1.40
CA VAL A 199 2.19 -10.96 1.46
C VAL A 199 3.40 -10.07 1.17
N ARG A 200 4.56 -10.50 1.65
CA ARG A 200 5.87 -9.98 1.26
C ARG A 200 6.71 -11.07 0.62
N PHE A 201 7.65 -10.68 -0.23
CA PHE A 201 8.58 -11.64 -0.84
C PHE A 201 9.74 -11.97 0.09
N GLN A 202 10.13 -13.24 0.05
CA GLN A 202 11.36 -13.78 0.59
C GLN A 202 12.05 -14.54 -0.54
N GLY A 203 12.94 -13.85 -1.27
CA GLY A 203 13.39 -14.35 -2.57
C GLY A 203 12.22 -14.39 -3.57
N ASN A 204 11.96 -15.56 -4.14
CA ASN A 204 10.81 -15.78 -5.04
C ASN A 204 9.56 -16.25 -4.30
N ASP A 205 9.69 -16.61 -3.03
CA ASP A 205 8.61 -17.17 -2.23
C ASP A 205 7.87 -16.05 -1.49
N CYS A 206 6.66 -16.35 -1.04
CA CYS A 206 5.80 -15.41 -0.33
C CYS A 206 5.55 -15.87 1.11
N VAL A 207 5.52 -14.91 2.03
CA VAL A 207 5.06 -15.07 3.41
C VAL A 207 4.01 -14.01 3.74
N PRO A 208 3.06 -14.25 4.66
CA PRO A 208 2.17 -13.21 5.15
C PRO A 208 2.96 -11.98 5.63
N SER A 209 2.49 -10.77 5.29
CA SER A 209 3.23 -9.54 5.60
C SER A 209 3.40 -9.29 7.10
N CYS A 210 2.42 -9.71 7.90
CA CYS A 210 2.46 -9.56 9.35
C CYS A 210 1.65 -10.65 10.07
N GLU A 211 1.86 -10.77 11.38
CA GLU A 211 1.23 -11.79 12.22
C GLU A 211 -0.27 -11.55 12.42
N LEU A 212 -0.72 -10.29 12.39
CA LEU A 212 -2.15 -9.93 12.41
C LEU A 212 -2.91 -10.65 11.30
N TYR A 213 -2.34 -10.67 10.09
CA TYR A 213 -2.96 -11.33 8.95
C TYR A 213 -2.98 -12.84 9.13
N ARG A 214 -1.84 -13.42 9.56
CA ARG A 214 -1.78 -14.86 9.83
C ARG A 214 -2.89 -15.30 10.78
N GLN A 215 -3.11 -14.57 11.88
CA GLN A 215 -4.13 -14.92 12.87
C GLN A 215 -5.55 -14.69 12.38
N TYR A 216 -5.82 -13.54 11.74
CA TYR A 216 -7.17 -13.21 11.28
C TYR A 216 -7.63 -14.15 10.15
N PHE A 217 -6.76 -14.39 9.16
CA PHE A 217 -7.14 -15.11 7.94
C PHE A 217 -7.04 -16.63 8.07
N SER A 218 -6.12 -17.19 8.87
CA SER A 218 -6.10 -18.64 9.10
C SER A 218 -7.40 -19.13 9.74
N ALA A 219 -7.97 -18.37 10.68
CA ALA A 219 -9.24 -18.71 11.33
C ALA A 219 -10.46 -18.64 10.40
N ARG A 220 -10.41 -17.85 9.31
CA ARG A 220 -11.55 -17.60 8.41
C ARG A 220 -11.44 -18.27 7.05
N LEU A 221 -10.22 -18.55 6.61
CA LEU A 221 -9.93 -19.26 5.36
C LEU A 221 -9.56 -20.73 5.61
N GLY A 222 -9.23 -21.12 6.85
CA GLY A 222 -8.86 -22.48 7.23
C GLY A 222 -10.03 -23.45 7.44
N ALA A 223 -11.26 -23.03 7.12
CA ALA A 223 -12.45 -23.90 7.12
C ALA A 223 -12.72 -24.49 5.73
#